data_AF-A0A8H7ZF37-F1
#
_entry.id   AF-A0A8H7ZF37-F1
#
_cell.length_a   1.000
_cell.length_b   1.000
_cell.length_c   1.000
_cell.angle_alpha   90.00
_cell.angle_beta   90.00
_cell.angle_gamma   90.00
#
_symmetry.space_group_name_H-M   'P 1'
#
loop_
_entity.id
_entity.type
_entity.pdbx_description
1 polymer ?
#
loop_
_entity_poly.entity_id
_entity_poly.type
_entity_poly.pdbx_seq_one_letter_code
_entity_poly.pdbx_strand_id
1 'polypeptide(L)'
;MRVKKPTSKRVTTRMREGIKKKAAAKRRKDKKIAKKDVTWKSRHRKDPGIPASFPYKDQIVSELEESRRLEKERREELKLQKQKEREEALARGEDVEDDMETEEMDADDDGANGLAALLESAQSAAKEYNGEEDIDDNDMIDSDEDVEYELSEVEDDEEEQTGLEKSRKSYDKIFKSVVEASDVVLYVLDARDPESTRSRKVEQAVLQNPGKRLILLLNKVDLVPTEALNQWLNFLNSSFPTLPIKASPGATNATSFNKKLTGTITADSLMKALKSFANKSNLKRSIIVGVIGYPNVGKSSIINALTKRHNNNSKACPVGNQAGVTTSMREVKIDNKLKILDSPGIVFPDEIINTKKQSKQQQMAKLALLSAIPPKSITDPTGAVKLLLKKFSQNTEMAEGLKKYYDLPPLPSADLEEFAKHFLIHIARTKGRLGKGGVPNLEAAAMAVLNDWRDGRIIGWTLPKASKQSVADAEASTDAPKSSLRGEKEPPKVEQTTVVTSWAKEFDLDGLLGDNFGLE
;
A
#
# COMPACT_ATOMS: atom_id res chain seq x y z
N MET A 1 6.28 44.07 -20.38
CA MET A 1 6.24 42.96 -19.39
C MET A 1 5.93 43.54 -18.02
N ARG A 2 4.86 43.11 -17.35
CA ARG A 2 4.48 43.61 -16.02
C ARG A 2 5.33 42.89 -14.95
N VAL A 3 6.36 43.56 -14.45
CA VAL A 3 7.27 43.00 -13.43
C VAL A 3 6.52 42.87 -12.11
N LYS A 4 6.46 41.65 -11.56
CA LYS A 4 5.85 41.38 -10.25
C LYS A 4 6.73 41.92 -9.14
N LYS A 5 6.13 42.37 -8.03
CA LYS A 5 6.89 42.84 -6.86
C LYS A 5 7.77 41.70 -6.32
N PRO A 6 9.08 41.92 -6.13
CA PRO A 6 9.98 40.92 -5.56
C PRO A 6 9.65 40.70 -4.08
N THR A 7 9.76 39.46 -3.62
CA THR A 7 9.59 39.13 -2.20
C THR A 7 10.75 39.67 -1.37
N SER A 8 10.45 40.22 -0.20
CA SER A 8 11.46 40.77 0.69
C SER A 8 12.34 39.65 1.26
N LYS A 9 13.66 39.86 1.25
CA LYS A 9 14.63 38.98 1.93
C LYS A 9 14.73 39.25 3.44
N ARG A 10 14.05 40.29 3.95
CA ARG A 10 14.02 40.58 5.39
C ARG A 10 13.11 39.57 6.09
N VAL A 11 13.66 38.91 7.10
CA VAL A 11 12.97 37.90 7.91
C VAL A 11 12.53 38.54 9.23
N THR A 12 11.31 38.27 9.68
CA THR A 12 10.80 38.74 10.98
C THR A 12 11.54 38.03 12.13
N THR A 13 11.67 38.71 13.26
CA THR A 13 12.25 38.13 14.49
C THR A 13 11.52 36.86 14.92
N ARG A 14 10.18 36.86 14.87
CA ARG A 14 9.33 35.69 15.13
C ARG A 14 9.70 34.48 14.26
N MET A 15 9.92 34.69 12.95
CA MET A 15 10.31 33.60 12.05
C MET A 15 11.72 33.08 12.36
N ARG A 16 12.66 33.98 12.70
CA ARG A 16 14.03 33.61 13.09
C ARG A 16 14.05 32.77 14.38
N GLU A 17 13.27 33.16 15.39
CA GLU A 17 13.15 32.39 16.64
C GLU A 17 12.42 31.05 16.43
N GLY A 18 11.38 31.03 15.60
CA GLY A 18 10.69 29.80 15.22
C GLY A 18 11.63 28.80 14.54
N ILE A 19 12.52 29.27 13.66
CA ILE A 19 13.54 28.41 13.03
C ILE A 19 14.53 27.87 14.06
N LYS A 20 15.00 28.71 15.00
CA LYS A 20 15.90 28.26 16.09
C LYS A 20 15.25 27.16 16.94
N LYS A 21 14.00 27.36 17.37
CA LYS A 21 13.24 26.38 18.16
C LYS A 21 13.04 25.07 17.38
N LYS A 22 12.62 25.15 16.11
CA LYS A 22 12.47 23.95 15.25
C LYS A 22 13.78 23.19 15.04
N ALA A 23 14.89 23.90 14.82
CA ALA A 23 16.20 23.28 14.65
C ALA A 23 16.68 22.59 15.96
N ALA A 24 16.44 23.19 17.11
CA ALA A 24 16.74 22.58 18.41
C ALA A 24 15.90 21.32 18.66
N ALA A 25 14.59 21.38 18.40
CA ALA A 25 13.69 20.23 18.52
C ALA A 25 14.09 19.09 17.59
N LYS A 26 14.42 19.40 16.32
CA LYS A 26 14.91 18.41 15.37
C LYS A 26 16.19 17.72 15.86
N ARG A 27 17.20 18.47 16.32
CA ARG A 27 18.44 17.90 16.87
C ARG A 27 18.20 16.99 18.07
N ARG A 28 17.24 17.34 18.95
CA ARG A 28 16.84 16.47 20.07
C ARG A 28 16.21 15.17 19.58
N LYS A 29 15.32 15.25 18.58
CA LYS A 29 14.69 14.08 17.97
C LYS A 29 15.72 13.17 17.27
N ASP A 30 16.63 13.76 16.51
CA ASP A 30 17.70 13.03 15.81
C ASP A 30 18.63 12.33 16.81
N LYS A 31 18.96 12.97 17.95
CA LYS A 31 19.73 12.33 19.04
C LYS A 31 19.00 11.14 19.68
N LYS A 32 17.67 11.21 19.84
CA LYS A 32 16.85 10.09 20.33
C LYS A 32 16.81 8.93 19.32
N ILE A 33 16.69 9.23 18.02
CA ILE A 33 16.67 8.23 16.96
C ILE A 33 18.05 7.57 16.82
N ALA A 34 19.13 8.34 16.87
CA ALA A 34 20.50 7.82 16.76
C ALA A 34 20.85 6.80 17.86
N LYS A 35 20.27 6.92 19.06
CA LYS A 35 20.44 5.93 20.13
C LYS A 35 19.72 4.59 19.84
N LYS A 36 18.68 4.61 19.01
CA LYS A 36 17.88 3.43 18.63
C LYS A 36 18.41 2.72 17.38
N ASP A 37 19.32 3.35 16.65
CA ASP A 37 19.79 2.85 15.35
C ASP A 37 20.92 1.82 15.54
N VAL A 38 20.61 0.52 15.48
CA VAL A 38 21.52 -0.62 15.73
C VAL A 38 22.83 -0.55 14.92
N THR A 39 22.84 0.20 13.81
CA THR A 39 24.01 0.46 12.96
C THR A 39 25.13 1.25 13.64
N TRP A 40 24.88 1.95 14.75
CA TRP A 40 25.93 2.66 15.51
C TRP A 40 26.94 1.70 16.19
N LYS A 41 26.60 0.41 16.30
CA LYS A 41 27.43 -0.61 16.97
C LYS A 41 28.48 -1.26 16.09
N SER A 42 28.56 -0.98 14.78
CA SER A 42 29.70 -1.46 13.99
C SER A 42 30.94 -0.65 14.34
N ARG A 43 31.74 -1.13 15.31
CA ARG A 43 33.01 -0.51 15.73
C ARG A 43 34.01 -0.32 14.58
N HIS A 44 33.85 -1.06 13.48
CA HIS A 44 34.71 -0.96 12.32
C HIS A 44 34.14 -0.02 11.26
N ARG A 45 34.84 1.10 11.05
CA ARG A 45 34.61 1.97 9.89
C ARG A 45 35.05 1.20 8.64
N LYS A 46 34.17 1.06 7.64
CA LYS A 46 34.58 0.54 6.33
C LYS A 46 35.47 1.58 5.66
N ASP A 47 36.75 1.26 5.52
CA ASP A 47 37.70 2.08 4.78
C ASP A 47 37.31 2.06 3.28
N PRO A 48 37.09 3.23 2.63
CA PRO A 48 36.83 3.29 1.20
C PRO A 48 38.00 2.79 0.33
N GLY A 49 39.19 2.57 0.90
CA GLY A 49 40.35 1.99 0.22
C GLY A 49 40.98 2.94 -0.81
N ILE A 50 41.94 2.43 -1.59
CA ILE A 50 42.67 3.22 -2.58
C ILE A 50 41.80 3.41 -3.84
N PRO A 51 41.46 4.65 -4.22
CA PRO A 51 40.67 4.92 -5.42
C PRO A 51 41.35 4.41 -6.69
N ALA A 52 40.56 3.90 -7.64
CA ALA A 52 41.07 3.32 -8.90
C ALA A 52 41.77 4.34 -9.82
N SER A 53 41.53 5.64 -9.64
CA SER A 53 42.12 6.71 -10.46
C SER A 53 43.52 7.13 -10.02
N PHE A 54 44.09 6.51 -8.98
CA PHE A 54 45.39 6.92 -8.45
C PHE A 54 46.54 6.38 -9.33
N PRO A 55 47.41 7.23 -9.92
CA PRO A 55 48.41 6.82 -10.91
C PRO A 55 49.47 5.82 -10.41
N TYR A 56 49.78 5.83 -9.12
CA TYR A 56 50.79 4.94 -8.51
C TYR A 56 50.16 3.87 -7.61
N LYS A 57 48.91 3.48 -7.90
CA LYS A 57 48.17 2.51 -7.09
C LYS A 57 48.93 1.19 -6.95
N ASP A 58 49.53 0.71 -8.03
CA ASP A 58 50.22 -0.59 -8.06
C ASP A 58 51.50 -0.58 -7.21
N GLN A 59 52.19 0.57 -7.11
CA GLN A 59 53.36 0.73 -6.23
C GLN A 59 52.96 0.71 -4.75
N ILE A 60 51.85 1.36 -4.40
CA ILE A 60 51.34 1.35 -3.02
C ILE A 60 50.86 -0.06 -2.64
N VAL A 61 50.23 -0.78 -3.56
CA VAL A 61 49.78 -2.16 -3.30
C VAL A 61 50.98 -3.09 -3.09
N SER A 62 52.05 -2.98 -3.89
CA SER A 62 53.25 -3.82 -3.69
C SER A 62 53.97 -3.51 -2.38
N GLU A 63 54.08 -2.23 -2.00
CA GLU A 63 54.70 -1.81 -0.73
C GLU A 63 53.87 -2.30 0.49
N LEU A 64 52.54 -2.31 0.38
CA LEU A 64 51.65 -2.87 1.39
C LEU A 64 51.76 -4.41 1.49
N GLU A 65 51.98 -5.12 0.38
CA GLU A 65 52.20 -6.56 0.39
C GLU A 65 53.55 -6.96 1.00
N GLU A 66 54.61 -6.22 0.68
CA GLU A 66 55.95 -6.44 1.24
C GLU A 66 55.99 -6.18 2.75
N SER A 67 55.37 -5.08 3.20
CA SER A 67 55.26 -4.76 4.63
C SER A 67 54.46 -5.81 5.39
N ARG A 68 53.32 -6.29 4.85
CA ARG A 68 52.55 -7.40 5.43
C ARG A 68 53.36 -8.69 5.55
N ARG A 69 54.20 -8.99 4.55
CA ARG A 69 55.04 -10.20 4.56
C ARG A 69 56.12 -10.11 5.64
N LEU A 70 56.82 -8.97 5.73
CA LEU A 70 57.84 -8.74 6.76
C LEU A 70 57.25 -8.77 8.17
N GLU A 71 56.07 -8.19 8.36
CA GLU A 71 55.40 -8.20 9.67
C GLU A 71 54.94 -9.60 10.08
N LYS A 72 54.50 -10.42 9.11
CA LYS A 72 54.18 -11.83 9.35
C LYS A 72 55.41 -12.65 9.72
N GLU A 73 56.51 -12.50 8.99
CA GLU A 73 57.78 -13.19 9.28
C GLU A 73 58.30 -12.79 10.68
N ARG A 74 58.26 -11.50 11.02
CA ARG A 74 58.64 -10.99 12.36
C ARG A 74 57.74 -11.54 13.48
N ARG A 75 56.45 -11.71 13.22
CA ARG A 75 55.50 -12.28 14.18
C ARG A 75 55.75 -13.77 14.41
N GLU A 76 56.08 -14.52 13.35
CA GLU A 76 56.43 -15.94 13.44
C GLU A 76 57.74 -16.14 14.21
N GLU A 77 58.74 -15.28 13.99
CA GLU A 77 59.98 -15.29 14.76
C GLU A 77 59.75 -15.01 16.26
N LEU A 78 58.93 -14.01 16.59
CA LEU A 78 58.57 -13.71 17.99
C LEU A 78 57.81 -14.86 18.66
N LYS A 79 56.91 -15.54 17.93
CA LYS A 79 56.20 -16.74 18.43
C LYS A 79 57.18 -17.88 18.71
N LEU A 80 58.13 -18.11 17.81
CA LEU A 80 59.14 -19.17 17.98
C LEU A 80 60.12 -18.83 19.12
N GLN A 81 60.43 -17.55 19.31
CA GLN A 81 61.26 -17.08 20.42
C GLN A 81 60.55 -17.23 21.77
N LYS A 82 59.27 -16.83 21.87
CA LYS A 82 58.43 -17.04 23.07
C LYS A 82 58.26 -18.54 23.38
N GLN A 83 58.11 -19.41 22.37
CA GLN A 83 58.03 -20.86 22.57
C GLN A 83 59.32 -21.45 23.14
N LYS A 84 60.48 -21.06 22.61
CA LYS A 84 61.78 -21.50 23.14
C LYS A 84 62.00 -21.01 24.57
N GLU A 85 61.67 -19.76 24.86
CA GLU A 85 61.77 -19.19 26.21
C GLU A 85 60.86 -19.93 27.20
N ARG A 86 59.65 -20.32 26.76
CA ARG A 86 58.74 -21.18 27.54
C ARG A 86 59.32 -22.57 27.79
N GLU A 87 59.89 -23.23 26.78
CA GLU A 87 60.53 -24.54 26.93
C GLU A 87 61.74 -24.48 27.89
N GLU A 88 62.54 -23.42 27.83
CA GLU A 88 63.68 -23.19 28.74
C GLU A 88 63.26 -22.84 30.17
N ALA A 89 62.11 -22.16 30.36
CA ALA A 89 61.53 -21.90 31.68
C ALA A 89 60.95 -23.19 32.30
N LEU A 90 60.27 -24.02 31.49
CA LEU A 90 59.75 -25.32 31.92
C LEU A 90 60.89 -26.27 32.31
N ALA A 91 62.00 -26.25 31.56
CA ALA A 91 63.21 -27.03 31.88
C ALA A 91 63.91 -26.57 33.16
N ARG A 92 63.70 -25.32 33.58
CA ARG A 92 64.19 -24.76 34.86
C ARG A 92 63.25 -25.01 36.05
N GLY A 93 62.07 -25.61 35.82
CA GLY A 93 61.13 -25.97 36.88
C GLY A 93 60.35 -24.79 37.47
N GLU A 94 60.21 -23.70 36.73
CA GLU A 94 59.33 -22.58 37.09
C GLU A 94 57.91 -22.84 36.57
N ASP A 95 56.90 -22.69 37.43
CA ASP A 95 55.48 -22.77 37.06
C ASP A 95 55.09 -21.53 36.23
N VAL A 96 54.73 -21.76 34.97
CA VAL A 96 54.25 -20.71 34.06
C VAL A 96 52.72 -20.71 34.08
N GLU A 97 52.12 -19.68 34.68
CA GLU A 97 50.67 -19.42 34.60
C GLU A 97 50.26 -19.18 33.14
N ASP A 98 49.23 -19.89 32.66
CA ASP A 98 48.65 -19.73 31.33
C ASP A 98 47.83 -18.44 31.27
N ASP A 99 48.50 -17.30 31.10
CA ASP A 99 47.88 -16.02 30.71
C ASP A 99 47.94 -15.83 29.18
N MET A 100 47.68 -16.91 28.42
CA MET A 100 47.60 -16.87 26.96
C MET A 100 46.15 -16.90 26.49
N GLU A 101 45.51 -15.73 26.40
CA GLU A 101 44.39 -15.59 25.45
C GLU A 101 44.06 -14.14 25.01
N THR A 102 44.97 -13.16 25.13
CA THR A 102 44.66 -11.76 24.74
C THR A 102 45.60 -11.08 23.75
N GLU A 103 46.48 -11.80 23.04
CA GLU A 103 47.29 -11.22 21.95
C GLU A 103 47.08 -11.90 20.58
N GLU A 104 45.93 -12.56 20.36
CA GLU A 104 45.54 -13.07 19.04
C GLU A 104 44.32 -12.35 18.48
N MET A 105 44.37 -11.02 18.33
CA MET A 105 43.44 -10.32 17.44
C MET A 105 44.11 -9.08 16.87
N ASP A 106 44.66 -9.23 15.66
CA ASP A 106 44.45 -8.29 14.55
C ASP A 106 45.39 -8.69 13.40
N ALA A 107 44.85 -9.39 12.40
CA ALA A 107 45.14 -9.19 10.97
C ALA A 107 44.51 -10.31 10.14
N ASP A 108 43.52 -9.92 9.33
CA ASP A 108 43.07 -10.56 8.10
C ASP A 108 42.40 -11.95 8.21
N ASP A 109 41.10 -11.98 8.52
CA ASP A 109 40.21 -13.02 7.98
C ASP A 109 38.87 -12.42 7.52
N ASP A 110 38.76 -12.25 6.21
CA ASP A 110 37.54 -11.92 5.51
C ASP A 110 36.60 -13.15 5.49
N GLY A 111 35.58 -13.11 6.34
CA GLY A 111 34.24 -13.54 5.93
C GLY A 111 33.70 -14.90 6.39
N ALA A 112 34.37 -15.64 7.29
CA ALA A 112 33.84 -16.95 7.73
C ALA A 112 33.42 -17.06 9.21
N ASN A 113 33.82 -16.15 10.11
CA ASN A 113 33.65 -16.32 11.57
C ASN A 113 32.54 -15.48 12.23
N GLY A 114 31.57 -14.96 11.47
CA GLY A 114 30.46 -14.18 12.03
C GLY A 114 29.55 -14.98 12.98
N LEU A 115 29.50 -16.31 12.85
CA LEU A 115 28.65 -17.17 13.68
C LEU A 115 29.24 -17.40 15.09
N ALA A 116 30.56 -17.50 15.20
CA ALA A 116 31.25 -17.73 16.48
C ALA A 116 31.15 -16.51 17.40
N ALA A 117 31.40 -15.31 16.88
CA ALA A 117 31.27 -14.05 17.62
C ALA A 117 29.81 -13.77 18.05
N LEU A 118 28.83 -14.21 17.25
CA LEU A 118 27.41 -14.07 17.58
C LEU A 118 26.97 -15.07 18.67
N LEU A 119 27.52 -16.28 18.66
CA LEU A 119 27.26 -17.29 19.69
C LEU A 119 27.84 -16.85 21.04
N GLU A 120 29.04 -16.28 21.04
CA GLU A 120 29.72 -15.78 22.23
C GLU A 120 29.04 -14.53 22.80
N SER A 121 28.60 -13.61 21.93
CA SER A 121 27.79 -12.46 22.34
C SER A 121 26.40 -12.85 22.86
N ALA A 122 25.81 -13.93 22.36
CA ALA A 122 24.53 -14.44 22.85
C ALA A 122 24.69 -15.13 24.22
N GLN A 123 25.80 -15.83 24.44
CA GLN A 123 26.11 -16.48 25.72
C GLN A 123 26.48 -15.49 26.82
N SER A 124 27.14 -14.38 26.49
CA SER A 124 27.41 -13.29 27.45
C SER A 124 26.13 -12.53 27.82
N ALA A 125 25.27 -12.22 26.85
CA ALA A 125 23.97 -11.61 27.11
C ALA A 125 23.03 -12.52 27.93
N ALA A 126 23.12 -13.84 27.75
CA ALA A 126 22.37 -14.81 28.56
C ALA A 126 22.89 -14.91 30.01
N LYS A 127 24.19 -14.64 30.24
CA LYS A 127 24.77 -14.56 31.59
C LYS A 127 24.40 -13.26 32.32
N GLU A 128 24.26 -12.16 31.60
CA GLU A 128 23.87 -10.85 32.16
C GLU A 128 22.37 -10.76 32.53
N TYR A 129 21.52 -11.66 32.02
CA TYR A 129 20.07 -11.66 32.30
C TYR A 129 19.66 -12.39 33.60
N ASN A 130 20.59 -13.07 34.27
CA ASN A 130 20.31 -13.81 35.52
C ASN A 130 20.57 -13.00 36.81
N GLY A 131 20.55 -11.67 36.75
CA GLY A 131 20.79 -10.79 37.90
C GLY A 131 19.75 -9.69 38.05
N GLU A 132 18.82 -9.92 38.98
CA GLU A 132 18.00 -9.00 39.79
C GLU A 132 17.23 -7.82 39.13
N GLU A 133 15.91 -7.88 39.33
CA GLU A 133 14.93 -6.80 39.19
C GLU A 133 15.15 -5.75 40.29
N ASP A 134 15.27 -4.47 39.92
CA ASP A 134 15.01 -3.35 40.84
C ASP A 134 14.07 -2.34 40.16
N ILE A 135 12.90 -2.21 40.79
CA ILE A 135 11.85 -1.23 40.52
C ILE A 135 12.24 0.07 41.24
N ASP A 136 12.23 1.20 40.53
CA ASP A 136 12.17 2.50 41.20
C ASP A 136 11.23 3.45 40.43
N ASP A 137 10.05 3.61 40.99
CA ASP A 137 9.05 4.64 40.66
C ASP A 137 9.51 5.99 41.24
N ASN A 138 9.55 7.04 40.42
CA ASN A 138 9.17 8.38 40.89
C ASN A 138 8.87 9.36 39.75
N ASP A 139 7.65 9.90 39.85
CA ASP A 139 6.99 10.92 39.03
C ASP A 139 7.77 12.22 38.83
N MET A 140 7.38 12.99 37.79
CA MET A 140 7.09 14.44 37.89
C MET A 140 6.30 14.91 36.65
N ILE A 141 5.02 15.20 36.88
CA ILE A 141 4.09 15.91 35.99
C ILE A 141 4.36 17.41 36.10
N ASP A 142 4.37 18.12 34.98
CA ASP A 142 3.93 19.51 34.97
C ASP A 142 3.22 19.84 33.66
N SER A 143 2.02 20.39 33.83
CA SER A 143 0.98 20.72 32.85
C SER A 143 1.26 22.03 32.11
N ASP A 144 0.81 22.14 30.85
CA ASP A 144 0.10 23.33 30.36
C ASP A 144 -0.66 23.01 29.05
N GLU A 145 -1.93 23.43 29.03
CA GLU A 145 -2.97 23.17 28.04
C GLU A 145 -2.73 23.83 26.66
N ASP A 146 -2.92 23.04 25.60
CA ASP A 146 -3.42 23.49 24.29
C ASP A 146 -4.27 22.33 23.71
N VAL A 147 -5.57 22.57 23.49
CA VAL A 147 -6.55 21.54 23.07
C VAL A 147 -6.33 21.13 21.61
N GLU A 148 -5.42 20.19 21.40
CA GLU A 148 -5.31 19.31 20.24
C GLU A 148 -5.99 17.97 20.65
N TYR A 149 -6.78 17.33 19.76
CA TYR A 149 -7.33 16.00 20.07
C TYR A 149 -6.19 14.97 20.10
N GLU A 150 -5.47 14.88 21.23
CA GLU A 150 -4.48 13.86 21.49
C GLU A 150 -5.19 12.51 21.64
N LEU A 151 -4.72 11.53 20.85
CA LEU A 151 -5.04 10.14 21.11
C LEU A 151 -4.45 9.78 22.47
N SER A 152 -5.30 9.52 23.47
CA SER A 152 -4.88 8.83 24.68
C SER A 152 -4.30 7.47 24.30
N GLU A 153 -2.99 7.32 24.47
CA GLU A 153 -2.31 6.04 24.51
C GLU A 153 -2.69 5.40 25.85
N VAL A 154 -3.60 4.43 25.80
CA VAL A 154 -3.78 3.48 26.90
C VAL A 154 -2.66 2.46 26.73
N GLU A 155 -1.76 2.41 27.71
CA GLU A 155 -0.78 1.34 27.85
C GLU A 155 -1.56 0.05 28.15
N ASP A 156 -1.76 -0.78 27.12
CA ASP A 156 -2.32 -2.12 27.27
C ASP A 156 -1.22 -3.15 26.92
N ASP A 157 -1.10 -4.11 27.82
CA ASP A 157 -0.07 -5.14 27.98
C ASP A 157 0.45 -5.81 26.70
N GLU A 158 1.77 -6.06 26.71
CA GLU A 158 2.54 -6.69 25.65
C GLU A 158 2.16 -8.17 25.42
N GLU A 159 1.12 -8.41 24.63
CA GLU A 159 1.01 -9.62 23.82
C GLU A 159 1.43 -9.31 22.37
N GLU A 160 2.25 -10.17 21.76
CA GLU A 160 2.74 -10.09 20.37
C GLU A 160 1.59 -10.12 19.33
N GLN A 161 0.82 -9.03 19.23
CA GLN A 161 -0.18 -8.83 18.19
C GLN A 161 0.48 -8.35 16.91
N THR A 162 0.19 -9.04 15.82
CA THR A 162 0.81 -8.84 14.51
C THR A 162 0.60 -7.40 13.99
N GLY A 163 1.57 -6.85 13.26
CA GLY A 163 1.50 -5.47 12.72
C GLY A 163 0.29 -5.17 11.83
N LEU A 164 -0.39 -6.20 11.32
CA LEU A 164 -1.65 -6.09 10.59
C LEU A 164 -2.83 -5.73 11.52
N GLU A 165 -2.86 -6.25 12.75
CA GLU A 165 -3.94 -6.01 13.73
C GLU A 165 -3.86 -4.63 14.37
N LYS A 166 -2.64 -4.14 14.67
CA LYS A 166 -2.42 -2.74 15.09
C LYS A 166 -2.91 -1.75 14.01
N SER A 167 -2.73 -2.11 12.74
CA SER A 167 -3.25 -1.33 11.60
C SER A 167 -4.79 -1.35 11.55
N ARG A 168 -5.41 -2.51 11.76
CA ARG A 168 -6.89 -2.68 11.79
C ARG A 168 -7.58 -1.80 12.83
N LYS A 169 -7.10 -1.81 14.07
CA LYS A 169 -7.68 -1.02 15.17
C LYS A 169 -7.59 0.50 14.88
N SER A 170 -6.46 0.95 14.34
CA SER A 170 -6.27 2.34 13.91
C SER A 170 -7.26 2.73 12.78
N TYR A 171 -7.45 1.84 11.81
CA TYR A 171 -8.37 2.07 10.70
C TYR A 171 -9.84 2.06 11.09
N ASP A 172 -10.25 1.17 12.00
CA ASP A 172 -11.63 1.15 12.51
C ASP A 172 -11.94 2.42 13.30
N LYS A 173 -10.96 2.97 14.03
CA LYS A 173 -11.09 4.27 14.71
C LYS A 173 -11.32 5.40 13.70
N ILE A 174 -10.51 5.45 12.64
CA ILE A 174 -10.65 6.44 11.57
C ILE A 174 -12.01 6.30 10.86
N PHE A 175 -12.43 5.08 10.55
CA PHE A 175 -13.72 4.81 9.93
C PHE A 175 -14.87 5.33 10.79
N LYS A 176 -14.88 4.97 12.08
CA LYS A 176 -15.92 5.41 13.03
C LYS A 176 -15.96 6.92 13.14
N SER A 177 -14.80 7.59 13.26
CA SER A 177 -14.75 9.05 13.34
C SER A 177 -15.27 9.73 12.07
N VAL A 178 -14.98 9.18 10.88
CA VAL A 178 -15.50 9.72 9.61
C VAL A 178 -17.01 9.56 9.55
N VAL A 179 -17.51 8.37 9.87
CA VAL A 179 -18.94 8.07 9.85
C VAL A 179 -19.67 8.95 10.86
N GLU A 180 -19.14 9.12 12.06
CA GLU A 180 -19.70 9.99 13.11
C GLU A 180 -19.76 11.46 12.71
N ALA A 181 -18.69 12.00 12.12
CA ALA A 181 -18.63 13.39 11.69
C ALA A 181 -19.46 13.68 10.43
N SER A 182 -19.85 12.66 9.66
CA SER A 182 -20.54 12.82 8.37
C SER A 182 -22.06 12.67 8.45
N ASP A 183 -22.76 13.49 7.67
CA ASP A 183 -24.21 13.37 7.43
C ASP A 183 -24.50 12.44 6.23
N VAL A 184 -23.64 12.53 5.20
CA VAL A 184 -23.70 11.70 3.99
C VAL A 184 -22.36 11.00 3.80
N VAL A 185 -22.39 9.69 3.60
CA VAL A 185 -21.22 8.85 3.35
C VAL A 185 -21.18 8.48 1.88
N LEU A 186 -20.12 8.91 1.19
CA LEU A 186 -19.79 8.51 -0.17
C LEU A 186 -18.82 7.33 -0.12
N TYR A 187 -19.29 6.15 -0.49
CA TYR A 187 -18.47 4.95 -0.53
C TYR A 187 -17.94 4.69 -1.94
N VAL A 188 -16.64 4.93 -2.14
CA VAL A 188 -15.97 4.84 -3.44
C VAL A 188 -15.49 3.43 -3.72
N LEU A 189 -15.89 2.89 -4.86
CA LEU A 189 -15.51 1.59 -5.43
C LEU A 189 -14.72 1.76 -6.73
N ASP A 190 -13.86 0.80 -7.06
CA ASP A 190 -13.15 0.74 -8.36
C ASP A 190 -13.99 -0.03 -9.38
N ALA A 191 -14.34 0.58 -10.51
CA ALA A 191 -15.20 0.00 -11.54
C ALA A 191 -14.68 -1.34 -12.10
N ARG A 192 -13.37 -1.58 -12.07
CA ARG A 192 -12.76 -2.81 -12.60
C ARG A 192 -13.06 -4.04 -11.74
N ASP A 193 -13.24 -3.86 -10.44
CA ASP A 193 -13.57 -4.92 -9.49
C ASP A 193 -14.33 -4.36 -8.27
N PRO A 194 -15.63 -4.02 -8.44
CA PRO A 194 -16.39 -3.33 -7.42
C PRO A 194 -16.58 -4.19 -6.18
N GLU A 195 -16.85 -5.49 -6.36
CA GLU A 195 -17.07 -6.43 -5.26
C GLU A 195 -15.82 -6.60 -4.39
N SER A 196 -14.62 -6.62 -4.97
CA SER A 196 -13.40 -6.76 -4.16
C SER A 196 -13.01 -5.49 -3.39
N THR A 197 -13.56 -4.34 -3.75
CA THR A 197 -13.35 -3.05 -3.06
C THR A 197 -14.51 -2.66 -2.14
N ARG A 198 -15.58 -3.46 -2.17
CA ARG A 198 -16.76 -3.34 -1.33
C ARG A 198 -16.56 -4.09 -0.01
N SER A 199 -17.30 -3.70 1.03
CA SER A 199 -17.34 -4.41 2.30
C SER A 199 -18.73 -4.31 2.93
N ARG A 200 -19.38 -5.45 3.15
CA ARG A 200 -20.73 -5.51 3.73
C ARG A 200 -20.78 -5.04 5.18
N LYS A 201 -19.70 -5.25 5.93
CA LYS A 201 -19.59 -4.77 7.32
C LYS A 201 -19.62 -3.25 7.41
N VAL A 202 -18.98 -2.58 6.46
CA VAL A 202 -18.97 -1.11 6.37
C VAL A 202 -20.36 -0.58 6.08
N GLU A 203 -21.05 -1.21 5.14
CA GLU A 203 -22.43 -0.87 4.81
C GLU A 203 -23.32 -1.01 6.04
N GLN A 204 -23.28 -2.17 6.70
CA GLN A 204 -24.05 -2.42 7.93
C GLN A 204 -23.73 -1.39 9.03
N ALA A 205 -22.46 -1.06 9.25
CA ALA A 205 -22.05 -0.08 10.26
C ALA A 205 -22.57 1.34 9.97
N VAL A 206 -22.64 1.74 8.70
CA VAL A 206 -23.25 3.02 8.32
C VAL A 206 -24.76 2.98 8.52
N LEU A 207 -25.43 1.88 8.15
CA LEU A 207 -26.88 1.72 8.29
C LEU A 207 -27.35 1.65 9.74
N GLN A 208 -26.52 1.16 10.66
CA GLN A 208 -26.80 1.16 12.11
C GLN A 208 -26.93 2.56 12.70
N ASN A 209 -26.38 3.59 12.04
CA ASN A 209 -26.47 4.96 12.49
C ASN A 209 -27.72 5.66 11.90
N PRO A 210 -28.75 5.97 12.71
CA PRO A 210 -29.95 6.60 12.20
C PRO A 210 -29.64 8.01 11.66
N GLY A 211 -30.20 8.34 10.50
CA GLY A 211 -30.06 9.66 9.87
C GLY A 211 -28.89 9.81 8.90
N LYS A 212 -27.97 8.83 8.82
CA LYS A 212 -26.89 8.84 7.83
C LYS A 212 -27.35 8.23 6.51
N ARG A 213 -26.88 8.82 5.41
CA ARG A 213 -27.17 8.32 4.05
C ARG A 213 -25.91 7.75 3.43
N LEU A 214 -26.02 6.58 2.80
CA LEU A 214 -24.93 5.91 2.09
C LEU A 214 -25.18 5.97 0.58
N ILE A 215 -24.20 6.45 -0.18
CA ILE A 215 -24.22 6.48 -1.65
C ILE A 215 -22.96 5.79 -2.16
N LEU A 216 -23.11 4.87 -3.12
CA LEU A 216 -21.98 4.22 -3.77
C LEU A 216 -21.49 5.07 -4.95
N LEU A 217 -20.18 5.25 -5.04
CA LEU A 217 -19.54 5.93 -6.16
C LEU A 217 -18.66 4.94 -6.91
N LEU A 218 -19.03 4.63 -8.15
CA LEU A 218 -18.26 3.75 -9.00
C LEU A 218 -17.26 4.58 -9.81
N ASN A 219 -15.98 4.58 -9.39
CA ASN A 219 -14.95 5.40 -10.00
C ASN A 219 -14.11 4.62 -11.03
N LYS A 220 -13.42 5.34 -11.93
CA LYS A 220 -12.61 4.78 -13.04
C LYS A 220 -13.46 4.06 -14.11
N VAL A 221 -14.66 4.58 -14.36
CA VAL A 221 -15.60 4.07 -15.37
C VAL A 221 -15.05 4.13 -16.80
N ASP A 222 -13.96 4.87 -17.01
CA ASP A 222 -13.23 4.91 -18.28
C ASP A 222 -12.36 3.66 -18.53
N LEU A 223 -12.12 2.81 -17.53
CA LEU A 223 -11.32 1.59 -17.71
C LEU A 223 -12.16 0.34 -18.00
N VAL A 224 -13.49 0.49 -18.06
CA VAL A 224 -14.44 -0.63 -18.19
C VAL A 224 -15.38 -0.36 -19.37
N PRO A 225 -15.71 -1.37 -20.19
CA PRO A 225 -16.70 -1.24 -21.26
C PRO A 225 -18.08 -0.81 -20.75
N THR A 226 -18.88 -0.20 -21.64
CA THR A 226 -20.22 0.33 -21.33
C THR A 226 -21.17 -0.76 -20.82
N GLU A 227 -21.12 -1.94 -21.44
CA GLU A 227 -21.99 -3.07 -21.16
C GLU A 227 -21.74 -3.60 -19.74
N ALA A 228 -20.46 -3.77 -19.39
CA ALA A 228 -20.05 -4.20 -18.06
C ALA A 228 -20.38 -3.13 -16.99
N LEU A 229 -20.22 -1.84 -17.33
CA LEU A 229 -20.61 -0.73 -16.45
C LEU A 229 -22.11 -0.76 -16.14
N ASN A 230 -22.96 -0.90 -17.15
CA ASN A 230 -24.42 -0.96 -17.00
C ASN A 230 -24.86 -2.16 -16.14
N GLN A 231 -24.25 -3.34 -16.35
CA GLN A 231 -24.51 -4.51 -15.50
C GLN A 231 -24.16 -4.25 -14.03
N TRP A 232 -23.03 -3.59 -13.75
CA TRP A 232 -22.66 -3.24 -12.38
C TRP A 232 -23.56 -2.17 -11.77
N LEU A 233 -23.95 -1.15 -12.55
CA LEU A 233 -24.89 -0.12 -12.08
C LEU A 233 -26.22 -0.76 -11.68
N ASN A 234 -26.78 -1.64 -12.51
CA ASN A 234 -28.03 -2.35 -12.20
C ASN A 234 -27.89 -3.22 -10.95
N PHE A 235 -26.79 -3.96 -10.84
CA PHE A 235 -26.53 -4.81 -9.68
C PHE A 235 -26.36 -4.00 -8.38
N LEU A 236 -25.60 -2.90 -8.41
CA LEU A 236 -25.32 -2.09 -7.21
C LEU A 236 -26.51 -1.21 -6.81
N ASN A 237 -27.25 -0.68 -7.79
CA ASN A 237 -28.47 0.09 -7.55
C ASN A 237 -29.56 -0.71 -6.85
N SER A 238 -29.58 -2.04 -6.98
CA SER A 238 -30.47 -2.91 -6.21
C SER A 238 -30.21 -2.85 -4.69
N SER A 239 -28.98 -2.53 -4.27
CA SER A 239 -28.60 -2.41 -2.87
C SER A 239 -28.60 -0.96 -2.39
N PHE A 240 -27.90 -0.07 -3.10
CA PHE A 240 -27.69 1.31 -2.72
C PHE A 240 -27.62 2.22 -3.96
N PRO A 241 -28.06 3.49 -3.87
CA PRO A 241 -27.91 4.44 -4.96
C PRO A 241 -26.45 4.53 -5.41
N THR A 242 -26.20 4.26 -6.69
CA THR A 242 -24.86 4.16 -7.26
C THR A 242 -24.68 5.16 -8.40
N LEU A 243 -23.59 5.93 -8.36
CA LEU A 243 -23.26 6.91 -9.40
C LEU A 243 -21.94 6.57 -10.10
N PRO A 244 -21.90 6.54 -11.45
CA PRO A 244 -20.67 6.39 -12.22
C PRO A 244 -19.88 7.71 -12.23
N ILE A 245 -18.58 7.64 -11.92
CA ILE A 245 -17.69 8.81 -11.85
C ILE A 245 -16.37 8.58 -12.56
N LYS A 246 -15.91 9.62 -13.27
CA LYS A 246 -14.54 9.72 -13.78
C LYS A 246 -13.78 10.84 -13.09
N ALA A 247 -13.04 10.51 -12.04
CA ALA A 247 -12.36 11.52 -11.24
C ALA A 247 -10.95 11.92 -11.72
N SER A 248 -10.22 10.99 -12.35
CA SER A 248 -8.85 11.23 -12.81
C SER A 248 -8.80 11.36 -14.34
N PRO A 249 -8.00 12.29 -14.89
CA PRO A 249 -7.48 12.09 -16.24
C PRO A 249 -6.58 10.85 -16.20
N GLY A 250 -6.86 9.84 -17.03
CA GLY A 250 -6.08 8.59 -17.08
C GLY A 250 -4.62 8.82 -17.46
N ALA A 251 -3.81 7.76 -17.48
CA ALA A 251 -2.41 7.85 -17.91
C ALA A 251 -2.32 8.23 -19.40
N THR A 252 -1.19 8.82 -19.83
CA THR A 252 -0.99 9.39 -21.18
C THR A 252 -1.13 8.39 -22.34
N ASN A 253 -1.20 7.08 -22.07
CA ASN A 253 -1.45 6.01 -23.03
C ASN A 253 -2.46 4.97 -22.50
N ALA A 254 -3.32 5.37 -21.55
CA ALA A 254 -4.34 4.47 -21.04
C ALA A 254 -5.46 4.29 -22.08
N THR A 255 -5.90 3.05 -22.24
CA THR A 255 -7.12 2.74 -22.98
C THR A 255 -8.30 3.32 -22.23
N SER A 256 -9.07 4.18 -22.88
CA SER A 256 -10.27 4.77 -22.29
C SER A 256 -11.52 4.38 -23.06
N PHE A 257 -12.40 3.69 -22.36
CA PHE A 257 -13.79 3.48 -22.69
C PHE A 257 -14.61 4.70 -22.23
N ASN A 258 -15.89 4.75 -22.64
CA ASN A 258 -16.84 5.74 -22.14
C ASN A 258 -16.37 7.20 -22.26
N LYS A 259 -15.82 7.57 -23.43
CA LYS A 259 -15.30 8.94 -23.69
C LYS A 259 -16.37 10.04 -23.49
N LYS A 260 -17.65 9.69 -23.60
CA LYS A 260 -18.81 10.57 -23.33
C LYS A 260 -18.89 10.96 -21.84
N LEU A 261 -18.52 10.07 -20.92
CA LEU A 261 -18.49 10.33 -19.48
C LEU A 261 -17.24 11.13 -19.11
N THR A 262 -17.32 12.44 -19.28
CA THR A 262 -16.26 13.33 -18.84
C THR A 262 -16.30 13.55 -17.32
N GLY A 263 -15.14 13.82 -16.73
CA GLY A 263 -15.04 14.05 -15.29
C GLY A 263 -15.81 15.29 -14.81
N THR A 264 -16.04 16.26 -15.70
CA THR A 264 -16.86 17.44 -15.41
C THR A 264 -18.34 17.08 -15.30
N ILE A 265 -18.89 16.33 -16.27
CA ILE A 265 -20.31 15.94 -16.28
C ILE A 265 -20.66 15.11 -15.04
N THR A 266 -19.84 14.10 -14.74
CA THR A 266 -20.09 13.20 -13.59
C THR A 266 -19.92 13.92 -12.25
N ALA A 267 -18.91 14.78 -12.11
CA ALA A 267 -18.71 15.58 -10.90
C ALA A 267 -19.82 16.64 -10.72
N ASP A 268 -20.32 17.25 -11.79
CA ASP A 268 -21.42 18.21 -11.73
C ASP A 268 -22.74 17.54 -11.32
N SER A 269 -23.00 16.31 -11.79
CA SER A 269 -24.17 15.53 -11.36
C SER A 269 -24.11 15.23 -9.85
N LEU A 270 -22.97 14.75 -9.36
CA LEU A 270 -22.76 14.53 -7.93
C LEU A 270 -22.91 15.82 -7.12
N MET A 271 -22.33 16.94 -7.60
CA MET A 271 -22.43 18.23 -6.95
C MET A 271 -23.88 18.73 -6.87
N LYS A 272 -24.67 18.57 -7.94
CA LYS A 272 -26.09 18.93 -7.96
C LYS A 272 -26.88 18.08 -6.97
N ALA A 273 -26.64 16.77 -6.91
CA ALA A 273 -27.29 15.87 -5.96
C ALA A 273 -27.00 16.27 -4.50
N LEU A 274 -25.72 16.54 -4.18
CA LEU A 274 -25.30 16.97 -2.84
C LEU A 274 -25.87 18.35 -2.46
N LYS A 275 -25.92 19.31 -3.40
CA LYS A 275 -26.52 20.64 -3.15
C LYS A 275 -28.04 20.57 -2.99
N SER A 276 -28.71 19.71 -3.75
CA SER A 276 -30.15 19.47 -3.61
C SER A 276 -30.47 18.89 -2.24
N PHE A 277 -29.72 17.87 -1.80
CA PHE A 277 -29.81 17.34 -0.44
C PHE A 277 -29.56 18.44 0.59
N ALA A 278 -28.54 19.27 0.37
CA ALA A 278 -28.18 20.31 1.32
C ALA A 278 -29.20 21.44 1.47
N ASN A 279 -29.98 21.71 0.43
CA ASN A 279 -31.07 22.68 0.50
C ASN A 279 -32.35 22.07 1.10
N LYS A 280 -32.57 20.75 0.95
CA LYS A 280 -33.71 20.03 1.56
C LYS A 280 -33.51 19.81 3.05
N SER A 281 -32.28 19.50 3.48
CA SER A 281 -31.95 19.41 4.89
C SER A 281 -31.94 20.82 5.49
N ASN A 282 -32.95 21.18 6.28
CA ASN A 282 -33.06 22.47 6.97
C ASN A 282 -32.04 22.61 8.13
N LEU A 283 -30.77 22.28 7.88
CA LEU A 283 -29.68 22.38 8.85
C LEU A 283 -29.11 23.81 8.85
N LYS A 284 -28.95 24.37 10.06
CA LYS A 284 -28.29 25.69 10.24
C LYS A 284 -26.79 25.63 9.97
N ARG A 285 -26.19 24.43 10.05
CA ARG A 285 -24.77 24.18 9.75
C ARG A 285 -24.58 23.62 8.34
N SER A 286 -23.36 23.69 7.82
CA SER A 286 -22.99 23.00 6.59
C SER A 286 -23.09 21.48 6.73
N ILE A 287 -23.48 20.80 5.67
CA ILE A 287 -23.43 19.34 5.59
C ILE A 287 -22.01 18.87 5.39
N ILE A 288 -21.69 17.80 6.12
CA ILE A 288 -20.40 17.14 6.04
C ILE A 288 -20.58 15.83 5.26
N VAL A 289 -19.86 15.73 4.15
CA VAL A 289 -19.85 14.55 3.29
C VAL A 289 -18.56 13.78 3.54
N GLY A 290 -18.65 12.59 4.13
CA GLY A 290 -17.51 11.71 4.37
C GLY A 290 -17.23 10.85 3.14
N VAL A 291 -15.98 10.84 2.65
CA VAL A 291 -15.57 9.96 1.55
C VAL A 291 -14.80 8.77 2.11
N ILE A 292 -15.33 7.57 1.94
CA ILE A 292 -14.72 6.31 2.42
C ILE A 292 -14.42 5.34 1.28
N GLY A 293 -13.53 4.38 1.52
CA GLY A 293 -13.26 3.28 0.60
C GLY A 293 -11.80 2.83 0.54
N TYR A 294 -11.55 1.78 -0.24
CA TYR A 294 -10.24 1.14 -0.35
C TYR A 294 -9.13 2.13 -0.76
N PRO A 295 -7.85 1.90 -0.42
CA PRO A 295 -6.75 2.69 -0.96
C PRO A 295 -6.74 2.66 -2.50
N ASN A 296 -6.28 3.75 -3.13
CA ASN A 296 -6.14 3.87 -4.60
C ASN A 296 -7.40 3.70 -5.47
N VAL A 297 -8.61 3.62 -4.89
CA VAL A 297 -9.87 3.69 -5.65
C VAL A 297 -10.13 5.09 -6.24
N GLY A 298 -9.45 6.12 -5.74
CA GLY A 298 -9.50 7.49 -6.27
C GLY A 298 -10.31 8.50 -5.43
N LYS A 299 -10.45 8.28 -4.12
CA LYS A 299 -11.13 9.19 -3.17
C LYS A 299 -10.68 10.65 -3.30
N SER A 300 -9.41 10.93 -3.05
CA SER A 300 -8.84 12.28 -3.15
C SER A 300 -8.89 12.86 -4.58
N SER A 301 -8.94 12.00 -5.61
CA SER A 301 -9.15 12.44 -7.00
C SER A 301 -10.58 12.94 -7.21
N ILE A 302 -11.59 12.30 -6.61
CA ILE A 302 -13.00 12.75 -6.67
C ILE A 302 -13.12 14.12 -5.99
N ILE A 303 -12.51 14.29 -4.83
CA ILE A 303 -12.53 15.58 -4.10
C ILE A 303 -11.88 16.68 -4.94
N ASN A 304 -10.73 16.39 -5.56
CA ASN A 304 -10.08 17.33 -6.46
C ASN A 304 -10.94 17.62 -7.70
N ALA A 305 -11.63 16.63 -8.27
CA ALA A 305 -12.54 16.84 -9.39
C ALA A 305 -13.70 17.77 -9.02
N LEU A 306 -14.27 17.61 -7.82
CA LEU A 306 -15.33 18.49 -7.28
C LEU A 306 -14.81 19.90 -6.94
N THR A 307 -13.57 20.02 -6.47
CA THR A 307 -13.00 21.30 -6.01
C THR A 307 -12.41 22.15 -7.15
N LYS A 308 -11.98 21.53 -8.26
CA LYS A 308 -11.38 22.22 -9.44
C LYS A 308 -12.24 23.36 -10.00
N ARG A 309 -13.56 23.30 -9.80
CA ARG A 309 -14.49 24.33 -10.26
C ARG A 309 -14.43 25.62 -9.43
N HIS A 310 -14.13 25.50 -8.14
CA HIS A 310 -14.17 26.63 -7.19
C HIS A 310 -12.78 27.19 -6.87
N ASN A 311 -11.71 26.41 -7.04
CA ASN A 311 -10.36 26.81 -6.66
C ASN A 311 -9.47 26.93 -7.92
N ASN A 312 -8.83 28.08 -8.11
CA ASN A 312 -8.01 28.45 -9.27
C ASN A 312 -6.79 27.51 -9.43
N ASN A 313 -7.00 26.34 -10.03
CA ASN A 313 -5.99 25.32 -10.39
C ASN A 313 -5.21 24.67 -9.24
N SER A 314 -5.50 24.98 -7.96
CA SER A 314 -4.85 24.31 -6.83
C SER A 314 -5.52 22.97 -6.53
N LYS A 315 -4.70 21.92 -6.34
CA LYS A 315 -5.18 20.62 -5.87
C LYS A 315 -5.45 20.73 -4.36
N ALA A 316 -6.67 20.41 -3.93
CA ALA A 316 -7.06 20.44 -2.52
C ALA A 316 -6.45 19.28 -1.73
N CYS A 317 -6.42 18.09 -2.33
CA CYS A 317 -5.84 16.89 -1.73
C CYS A 317 -4.62 16.40 -2.54
N PRO A 318 -3.57 15.87 -1.88
CA PRO A 318 -2.50 15.18 -2.56
C PRO A 318 -3.07 13.93 -3.23
N VAL A 319 -2.60 13.66 -4.45
CA VAL A 319 -3.01 12.49 -5.23
C VAL A 319 -1.76 11.82 -5.79
N GLY A 320 -1.75 10.50 -5.75
CA GLY A 320 -0.69 9.68 -6.33
C GLY A 320 -1.17 8.25 -6.50
N ASN A 321 -0.52 7.50 -7.39
CA ASN A 321 -0.87 6.11 -7.68
C ASN A 321 -0.33 5.12 -6.62
N GLN A 322 0.00 5.59 -5.41
CA GLN A 322 0.56 4.78 -4.34
C GLN A 322 -0.36 4.79 -3.12
N ALA A 323 -0.50 3.63 -2.48
CA ALA A 323 -1.25 3.53 -1.22
C ALA A 323 -0.52 4.34 -0.14
N GLY A 324 -1.29 4.96 0.77
CA GLY A 324 -0.72 5.75 1.87
C GLY A 324 -0.40 7.22 1.55
N VAL A 325 -0.81 7.75 0.39
CA VAL A 325 -0.66 9.18 0.07
C VAL A 325 -1.49 10.07 1.01
N THR A 326 -2.71 9.64 1.33
CA THR A 326 -3.59 10.32 2.29
C THR A 326 -3.45 9.63 3.63
N THR A 327 -2.66 10.24 4.54
CA THR A 327 -2.36 9.69 5.87
C THR A 327 -3.25 10.23 6.99
N SER A 328 -3.84 11.41 6.79
CA SER A 328 -4.64 12.11 7.80
C SER A 328 -6.01 12.49 7.25
N MET A 329 -7.01 12.57 8.13
CA MET A 329 -8.31 13.15 7.78
C MET A 329 -8.17 14.64 7.49
N ARG A 330 -8.89 15.15 6.48
CA ARG A 330 -8.85 16.56 6.08
C ARG A 330 -10.22 17.05 5.68
N GLU A 331 -10.60 18.22 6.17
CA GLU A 331 -11.84 18.87 5.78
C GLU A 331 -11.57 19.84 4.62
N VAL A 332 -12.27 19.64 3.50
CA VAL A 332 -12.23 20.48 2.31
C VAL A 332 -13.57 21.20 2.18
N LYS A 333 -13.55 22.51 2.41
CA LYS A 333 -14.74 23.35 2.22
C LYS A 333 -14.94 23.61 0.72
N ILE A 334 -16.07 23.16 0.18
CA ILE A 334 -16.44 23.41 -1.22
C ILE A 334 -17.35 24.64 -1.31
N ASP A 335 -18.35 24.70 -0.44
CA ASP A 335 -19.34 25.77 -0.40
C ASP A 335 -19.63 26.14 1.06
N ASN A 336 -20.38 27.22 1.30
CA ASN A 336 -20.78 27.62 2.65
C ASN A 336 -21.72 26.59 3.31
N LYS A 337 -22.50 25.85 2.50
CA LYS A 337 -23.40 24.80 2.98
C LYS A 337 -22.84 23.37 2.83
N LEU A 338 -21.68 23.19 2.20
CA LEU A 338 -21.15 21.87 1.84
C LEU A 338 -19.65 21.75 2.15
N LYS A 339 -19.30 20.77 2.97
CA LYS A 339 -17.93 20.39 3.28
C LYS A 339 -17.71 18.92 2.99
N ILE A 340 -16.52 18.57 2.52
CA ILE A 340 -16.13 17.18 2.26
C ILE A 340 -15.00 16.79 3.20
N LEU A 341 -15.13 15.63 3.84
CA LEU A 341 -14.11 15.03 4.67
C LEU A 341 -13.35 13.97 3.86
N ASP A 342 -12.09 14.24 3.53
CA ASP A 342 -11.17 13.25 2.95
C ASP A 342 -10.65 12.34 4.06
N SER A 343 -10.77 11.03 3.87
CA SER A 343 -10.28 10.02 4.81
C SER A 343 -9.16 9.17 4.21
N PRO A 344 -8.21 8.69 5.05
CA PRO A 344 -7.27 7.66 4.64
C PRO A 344 -7.96 6.45 4.02
N GLY A 345 -7.27 5.75 3.11
CA GLY A 345 -7.83 4.52 2.53
C GLY A 345 -7.90 3.40 3.55
N ILE A 346 -9.07 2.76 3.62
CA ILE A 346 -9.36 1.74 4.62
C ILE A 346 -9.40 0.38 3.93
N VAL A 347 -8.55 -0.55 4.37
CA VAL A 347 -8.50 -1.93 3.87
C VAL A 347 -9.31 -2.77 4.83
N PHE A 348 -10.44 -3.29 4.37
CA PHE A 348 -11.30 -4.17 5.16
C PHE A 348 -10.79 -5.60 5.06
N PRO A 349 -10.25 -6.19 6.15
CA PRO A 349 -9.58 -7.49 6.08
C PRO A 349 -10.58 -8.65 5.96
N ASP A 350 -11.79 -8.48 6.50
CA ASP A 350 -12.69 -9.61 6.78
C ASP A 350 -13.25 -10.32 5.53
N GLU A 351 -13.32 -9.65 4.38
CA GLU A 351 -13.76 -10.30 3.12
C GLU A 351 -12.62 -11.00 2.37
N ILE A 352 -11.37 -10.67 2.68
CA ILE A 352 -10.20 -11.37 2.16
C ILE A 352 -9.86 -12.57 3.06
N ILE A 353 -10.21 -12.51 4.35
CA ILE A 353 -9.90 -13.51 5.37
C ILE A 353 -10.99 -14.60 5.49
N ASN A 354 -12.26 -14.31 5.16
CA ASN A 354 -13.36 -15.27 5.34
C ASN A 354 -13.31 -16.51 4.44
N THR A 355 -12.40 -16.57 3.46
CA THR A 355 -11.99 -17.84 2.85
C THR A 355 -10.90 -18.48 3.70
N LYS A 356 -11.31 -19.17 4.79
CA LYS A 356 -10.47 -19.95 5.74
C LYS A 356 -9.49 -20.99 5.10
N LYS A 357 -9.33 -21.01 3.78
CA LYS A 357 -8.47 -21.91 2.99
C LYS A 357 -7.37 -21.21 2.18
N GLN A 358 -7.22 -19.88 2.23
CA GLN A 358 -6.21 -19.19 1.42
C GLN A 358 -4.92 -18.91 2.20
N SER A 359 -3.79 -19.33 1.64
CA SER A 359 -2.44 -19.02 2.15
C SER A 359 -2.25 -17.51 2.31
N LYS A 360 -1.53 -17.09 3.36
CA LYS A 360 -1.16 -15.68 3.63
C LYS A 360 -0.59 -15.00 2.37
N GLN A 361 0.18 -15.74 1.57
CA GLN A 361 0.76 -15.26 0.31
C GLN A 361 -0.31 -14.88 -0.74
N GLN A 362 -1.39 -15.67 -0.86
CA GLN A 362 -2.48 -15.37 -1.80
C GLN A 362 -3.28 -14.14 -1.38
N GLN A 363 -3.44 -13.93 -0.07
CA GLN A 363 -4.11 -12.73 0.46
C GLN A 363 -3.29 -11.48 0.16
N MET A 364 -1.98 -11.51 0.40
CA MET A 364 -1.08 -10.40 0.06
C MET A 364 -1.05 -10.15 -1.45
N ALA A 365 -1.06 -11.20 -2.28
CA ALA A 365 -1.15 -11.08 -3.73
C ALA A 365 -2.46 -10.40 -4.19
N LYS A 366 -3.60 -10.73 -3.58
CA LYS A 366 -4.89 -10.07 -3.86
C LYS A 366 -4.86 -8.60 -3.46
N LEU A 367 -4.31 -8.28 -2.29
CA LEU A 367 -4.16 -6.90 -1.83
C LEU A 367 -3.21 -6.08 -2.72
N ALA A 368 -2.13 -6.70 -3.23
CA ALA A 368 -1.22 -6.09 -4.20
C ALA A 368 -1.95 -5.80 -5.53
N LEU A 369 -2.78 -6.73 -6.00
CA LEU A 369 -3.58 -6.55 -7.22
C LEU A 369 -4.58 -5.39 -7.12
N LEU A 370 -5.20 -5.23 -5.95
CA LEU A 370 -6.09 -4.11 -5.62
C LEU A 370 -5.33 -2.80 -5.38
N SER A 371 -3.99 -2.80 -5.45
CA SER A 371 -3.14 -1.65 -5.12
C SER A 371 -3.39 -1.12 -3.70
N ALA A 372 -3.79 -1.98 -2.77
CA ALA A 372 -4.08 -1.61 -1.39
C ALA A 372 -2.81 -1.44 -0.53
N ILE A 373 -1.71 -2.04 -0.97
CA ILE A 373 -0.42 -2.08 -0.28
C ILE A 373 0.60 -1.19 -1.03
N PRO A 374 1.47 -0.45 -0.33
CA PRO A 374 2.56 0.28 -0.96
C PRO A 374 3.51 -0.65 -1.74
N PRO A 375 4.08 -0.20 -2.89
CA PRO A 375 5.00 -1.01 -3.69
C PRO A 375 6.18 -1.62 -2.94
N LYS A 376 6.66 -0.94 -1.87
CA LYS A 376 7.82 -1.37 -1.07
C LYS A 376 7.53 -2.56 -0.16
N SER A 377 6.28 -2.77 0.21
CA SER A 377 5.85 -3.84 1.13
C SER A 377 5.31 -5.06 0.38
N ILE A 378 5.38 -5.07 -0.95
CA ILE A 378 5.04 -6.24 -1.77
C ILE A 378 6.25 -7.17 -1.76
N THR A 379 6.14 -8.29 -1.04
CA THR A 379 7.21 -9.30 -0.93
C THR A 379 7.26 -10.22 -2.15
N ASP A 380 6.10 -10.62 -2.68
CA ASP A 380 5.99 -11.46 -3.89
C ASP A 380 5.09 -10.80 -4.96
N PRO A 381 5.67 -10.05 -5.91
CA PRO A 381 4.94 -9.50 -7.05
C PRO A 381 4.47 -10.57 -8.05
N THR A 382 5.17 -11.71 -8.14
CA THR A 382 4.91 -12.78 -9.11
C THR A 382 3.58 -13.47 -8.81
N GLY A 383 3.29 -13.73 -7.54
CA GLY A 383 2.00 -14.27 -7.10
C GLY A 383 0.80 -13.40 -7.50
N ALA A 384 0.95 -12.07 -7.44
CA ALA A 384 -0.09 -11.13 -7.85
C ALA A 384 -0.32 -11.16 -9.38
N VAL A 385 0.75 -11.25 -10.17
CA VAL A 385 0.65 -11.40 -11.63
C VAL A 385 0.00 -12.73 -12.00
N LYS A 386 0.30 -13.83 -11.30
CA LYS A 386 -0.36 -15.13 -11.52
C LYS A 386 -1.88 -15.03 -11.34
N LEU A 387 -2.35 -14.33 -10.31
CA LEU A 387 -3.78 -14.09 -10.10
C LEU A 387 -4.39 -13.23 -11.21
N LEU A 388 -3.67 -12.22 -11.69
CA LEU A 388 -4.09 -11.39 -12.81
C LEU A 388 -4.22 -12.21 -14.11
N LEU A 389 -3.23 -13.05 -14.43
CA LEU A 389 -3.25 -13.92 -15.60
C LEU A 389 -4.40 -14.95 -15.53
N LYS A 390 -4.66 -15.52 -14.35
CA LYS A 390 -5.84 -16.38 -14.13
C LYS A 390 -7.15 -15.65 -14.37
N LYS A 391 -7.21 -14.35 -14.09
CA LYS A 391 -8.39 -13.53 -14.35
C LYS A 391 -8.60 -13.34 -15.84
N PHE A 392 -7.53 -13.10 -16.59
CA PHE A 392 -7.61 -12.87 -18.03
C PHE A 392 -7.83 -14.16 -18.82
N SER A 393 -7.38 -15.31 -18.33
CA SER A 393 -7.69 -16.59 -18.99
C SER A 393 -9.18 -16.92 -19.00
N GLN A 394 -9.99 -16.27 -18.15
CA GLN A 394 -11.45 -16.45 -18.11
C GLN A 394 -12.19 -15.59 -19.14
N ASN A 395 -11.55 -14.57 -19.71
CA ASN A 395 -12.19 -13.66 -20.64
C ASN A 395 -11.29 -13.45 -21.87
N THR A 396 -11.77 -13.92 -23.02
CA THR A 396 -11.06 -13.89 -24.31
C THR A 396 -10.63 -12.47 -24.70
N GLU A 397 -11.49 -11.47 -24.54
CA GLU A 397 -11.19 -10.08 -24.89
C GLU A 397 -10.03 -9.50 -24.06
N MET A 398 -10.00 -9.81 -22.75
CA MET A 398 -8.92 -9.36 -21.87
C MET A 398 -7.60 -10.05 -22.20
N ALA A 399 -7.65 -11.34 -22.54
CA ALA A 399 -6.46 -12.09 -22.95
C ALA A 399 -5.88 -11.56 -24.26
N GLU A 400 -6.72 -11.25 -25.26
CA GLU A 400 -6.29 -10.63 -26.51
C GLU A 400 -5.73 -9.22 -26.31
N GLY A 401 -6.39 -8.41 -25.48
CA GLY A 401 -5.91 -7.08 -25.11
C GLY A 401 -4.52 -7.11 -24.46
N LEU A 402 -4.27 -8.09 -23.58
CA LEU A 402 -2.95 -8.29 -22.98
C LEU A 402 -1.89 -8.68 -24.03
N LYS A 403 -2.21 -9.63 -24.91
CA LYS A 403 -1.30 -10.08 -25.99
C LYS A 403 -0.90 -8.93 -26.90
N LYS A 404 -1.87 -8.10 -27.29
CA LYS A 404 -1.66 -6.93 -28.14
C LYS A 404 -0.84 -5.84 -27.46
N TYR A 405 -1.02 -5.63 -26.16
CA TYR A 405 -0.28 -4.58 -25.45
C TYR A 405 1.20 -4.91 -25.25
N TYR A 406 1.52 -6.19 -25.00
CA TYR A 406 2.89 -6.65 -24.77
C TYR A 406 3.55 -7.28 -26.00
N ASP A 407 2.87 -7.30 -27.16
CA ASP A 407 3.32 -7.99 -28.38
C ASP A 407 3.78 -9.43 -28.10
N LEU A 408 2.96 -10.18 -27.36
CA LEU A 408 3.35 -11.50 -26.85
C LEU A 408 3.50 -12.52 -27.99
N PRO A 409 4.63 -13.24 -28.08
CA PRO A 409 4.75 -14.40 -28.95
C PRO A 409 3.84 -15.54 -28.44
N PRO A 410 3.56 -16.55 -29.28
CA PRO A 410 2.93 -17.79 -28.81
C PRO A 410 3.82 -18.42 -27.73
N LEU A 411 3.38 -18.34 -26.48
CA LEU A 411 4.10 -18.91 -25.34
C LEU A 411 3.75 -20.40 -25.21
N PRO A 412 4.74 -21.27 -25.01
CA PRO A 412 4.49 -22.67 -24.68
C PRO A 412 3.91 -22.79 -23.26
N SER A 413 3.18 -23.89 -23.06
CA SER A 413 2.64 -24.42 -21.79
C SER A 413 1.15 -24.23 -21.53
N ALA A 414 0.49 -25.35 -21.18
CA ALA A 414 -0.87 -25.41 -20.67
C ALA A 414 -0.95 -25.04 -19.17
N ASP A 415 0.18 -25.11 -18.46
CA ASP A 415 0.26 -24.81 -17.03
C ASP A 415 0.43 -23.31 -16.75
N LEU A 416 -0.43 -22.77 -15.87
CA LEU A 416 -0.47 -21.36 -15.52
C LEU A 416 0.84 -20.85 -14.91
N GLU A 417 1.55 -21.68 -14.16
CA GLU A 417 2.81 -21.27 -13.51
C GLU A 417 3.95 -21.10 -14.50
N GLU A 418 4.08 -22.04 -15.42
CA GLU A 418 5.11 -21.98 -16.45
C GLU A 418 4.81 -20.85 -17.44
N PHE A 419 3.53 -20.70 -17.81
CA PHE A 419 3.07 -19.56 -18.60
C PHE A 419 3.40 -18.22 -17.93
N ALA A 420 3.13 -18.07 -16.62
CA ALA A 420 3.44 -16.84 -15.88
C ALA A 420 4.95 -16.55 -15.86
N LYS A 421 5.80 -17.57 -15.71
CA LYS A 421 7.26 -17.42 -15.78
C LYS A 421 7.71 -16.97 -17.16
N HIS A 422 7.27 -17.65 -18.23
CA HIS A 422 7.64 -17.28 -19.61
C HIS A 422 7.13 -15.88 -19.98
N PHE A 423 5.93 -15.52 -19.56
CA PHE A 423 5.37 -14.18 -19.72
C PHE A 423 6.25 -13.11 -19.06
N LEU A 424 6.66 -13.33 -17.81
CA LEU A 424 7.53 -12.40 -17.09
C LEU A 424 8.94 -12.31 -17.70
N ILE A 425 9.50 -13.43 -18.18
CA ILE A 425 10.78 -13.45 -18.89
C ILE A 425 10.70 -12.61 -20.17
N HIS A 426 9.61 -12.76 -20.94
CA HIS A 426 9.41 -11.99 -22.16
C HIS A 426 9.33 -10.48 -21.85
N ILE A 427 8.54 -10.10 -20.84
CA ILE A 427 8.41 -8.69 -20.43
C ILE A 427 9.73 -8.13 -19.89
N ALA A 428 10.47 -8.93 -19.13
CA ALA A 428 11.77 -8.52 -18.64
C ALA A 428 12.74 -8.20 -19.78
N ARG A 429 12.71 -8.97 -20.87
CA ARG A 429 13.53 -8.72 -22.07
C ARG A 429 13.04 -7.51 -22.85
N THR A 430 11.75 -7.40 -23.14
CA THR A 430 11.21 -6.28 -23.94
C THR A 430 11.31 -4.94 -23.21
N LYS A 431 11.12 -4.91 -21.89
CA LYS A 431 11.24 -3.69 -21.06
C LYS A 431 12.62 -3.45 -20.47
N GLY A 432 13.63 -4.26 -20.82
CA GLY A 432 15.00 -4.11 -20.33
C GLY A 432 15.15 -4.26 -18.81
N ARG A 433 14.29 -5.05 -18.15
CA ARG A 433 14.39 -5.39 -16.72
C ARG A 433 15.33 -6.58 -16.54
N LEU A 434 16.61 -6.35 -16.84
CA LEU A 434 17.67 -7.34 -16.71
C LEU A 434 18.51 -7.06 -15.46
N GLY A 435 18.93 -8.12 -14.78
CA GLY A 435 19.88 -8.09 -13.68
C GLY A 435 21.33 -8.17 -14.18
N LYS A 436 22.24 -8.42 -13.23
CA LYS A 436 23.67 -8.63 -13.52
C LYS A 436 23.83 -9.85 -14.45
N GLY A 437 24.71 -9.74 -15.45
CA GLY A 437 24.94 -10.81 -16.44
C GLY A 437 23.81 -10.99 -17.47
N GLY A 438 22.89 -10.03 -17.59
CA GLY A 438 21.79 -10.12 -18.58
C GLY A 438 20.66 -11.06 -18.18
N VAL A 439 20.66 -11.56 -16.94
CA VAL A 439 19.62 -12.46 -16.43
C VAL A 439 18.30 -11.68 -16.25
N PRO A 440 17.17 -12.13 -16.82
CA PRO A 440 15.88 -11.48 -16.64
C PRO A 440 15.45 -11.38 -15.18
N ASN A 441 15.12 -10.17 -14.70
CA ASN A 441 14.63 -9.96 -13.34
C ASN A 441 13.09 -10.06 -13.31
N LEU A 442 12.58 -11.19 -12.80
CA LEU A 442 11.16 -11.51 -12.76
C LEU A 442 10.38 -10.59 -11.82
N GLU A 443 10.93 -10.25 -10.65
CA GLU A 443 10.26 -9.37 -9.68
C GLU A 443 10.09 -7.96 -10.23
N ALA A 444 11.14 -7.41 -10.86
CA ALA A 444 11.09 -6.09 -11.48
C ALA A 444 10.12 -6.05 -12.67
N ALA A 445 10.06 -7.12 -13.46
CA ALA A 445 9.09 -7.27 -14.54
C ALA A 445 7.66 -7.38 -14.00
N ALA A 446 7.43 -8.17 -12.96
CA ALA A 446 6.12 -8.33 -12.32
C ALA A 446 5.62 -7.01 -11.73
N MET A 447 6.49 -6.24 -11.07
CA MET A 447 6.17 -4.89 -10.60
C MET A 447 5.82 -3.93 -11.75
N ALA A 448 6.49 -4.05 -12.90
CA ALA A 448 6.14 -3.27 -14.08
C ALA A 448 4.73 -3.62 -14.59
N VAL A 449 4.37 -4.90 -14.65
CA VAL A 449 3.03 -5.37 -15.02
C VAL A 449 1.97 -4.85 -14.06
N LEU A 450 2.20 -4.92 -12.75
CA LEU A 450 1.27 -4.39 -11.75
C LEU A 450 1.07 -2.87 -11.88
N ASN A 451 2.12 -2.12 -12.23
CA ASN A 451 2.02 -0.69 -12.49
C ASN A 451 1.22 -0.41 -13.77
N ASP A 452 1.45 -1.16 -14.85
CA ASP A 452 0.68 -1.02 -16.09
C ASP A 452 -0.81 -1.35 -15.89
N TRP A 453 -1.11 -2.37 -15.07
CA TRP A 453 -2.47 -2.69 -14.62
C TRP A 453 -3.10 -1.54 -13.83
N ARG A 454 -2.37 -0.99 -12.85
CA ARG A 454 -2.87 0.12 -12.01
C ARG A 454 -3.14 1.39 -12.83
N ASP A 455 -2.27 1.68 -13.79
CA ASP A 455 -2.37 2.86 -14.66
C ASP A 455 -3.44 2.70 -15.77
N GLY A 456 -4.06 1.52 -15.88
CA GLY A 456 -5.11 1.25 -16.87
C GLY A 456 -4.60 1.11 -18.31
N ARG A 457 -3.33 0.73 -18.48
CA ARG A 457 -2.75 0.42 -19.80
C ARG A 457 -3.15 -0.98 -20.27
N ILE A 458 -3.28 -1.88 -19.30
CA ILE A 458 -3.83 -3.21 -19.49
C ILE A 458 -5.33 -3.12 -19.18
N ILE A 459 -6.15 -3.57 -20.11
CA ILE A 459 -7.60 -3.60 -19.93
C ILE A 459 -7.99 -4.84 -19.12
N GLY A 460 -8.86 -4.66 -18.13
CA GLY A 460 -9.51 -5.79 -17.46
C GLY A 460 -10.57 -5.34 -16.47
N TRP A 461 -11.63 -6.14 -16.38
CA TRP A 461 -12.79 -5.90 -15.53
C TRP A 461 -13.36 -7.22 -15.00
N THR A 462 -14.28 -7.14 -14.04
CA THR A 462 -15.09 -8.28 -13.60
C THR A 462 -16.53 -8.09 -14.02
N LEU A 463 -17.28 -9.17 -14.14
CA LEU A 463 -18.75 -9.12 -14.24
C LEU A 463 -19.38 -9.53 -12.90
N PRO A 464 -20.58 -9.02 -12.57
CA PRO A 464 -21.34 -9.46 -11.40
C PRO A 464 -21.53 -10.98 -11.40
N LYS A 465 -21.55 -11.61 -10.22
CA LYS A 465 -21.80 -13.06 -10.13
C LYS A 465 -23.19 -13.45 -10.67
N ALA A 466 -24.17 -12.57 -10.53
CA ALA A 466 -25.52 -12.76 -11.06
C ALA A 466 -25.56 -12.85 -12.60
N SER A 467 -24.67 -12.14 -13.31
CA SER A 467 -24.61 -12.25 -14.77
C SER A 467 -23.87 -13.49 -15.25
N LYS A 468 -23.06 -14.15 -14.40
CA LYS A 468 -22.46 -15.45 -14.75
C LYS A 468 -23.50 -16.57 -14.83
N GLN A 469 -24.58 -16.49 -14.06
CA GLN A 469 -25.70 -17.43 -14.17
C GLN A 469 -26.48 -17.21 -15.46
N SER A 470 -26.81 -15.96 -15.80
CA SER A 470 -27.54 -15.67 -17.05
C SER A 470 -26.77 -16.04 -18.32
N VAL A 471 -25.43 -15.95 -18.33
CA VAL A 471 -24.61 -16.35 -19.48
C VAL A 471 -24.48 -17.88 -19.57
N ALA A 472 -24.35 -18.57 -18.43
CA ALA A 472 -24.37 -20.04 -18.39
C ALA A 472 -25.75 -20.61 -18.80
N ASP A 473 -26.83 -19.95 -18.41
CA ASP A 473 -28.19 -20.32 -18.81
C ASP A 473 -28.47 -20.00 -20.28
N ALA A 474 -27.87 -18.93 -20.83
CA ALA A 474 -27.96 -18.58 -22.25
C ALA A 474 -27.18 -19.57 -23.13
N GLU A 475 -25.96 -19.98 -22.72
CA GLU A 475 -25.16 -21.00 -23.44
C GLU A 475 -25.75 -22.41 -23.32
N ALA A 476 -26.53 -22.70 -22.27
CA ALA A 476 -27.25 -23.96 -22.11
C ALA A 476 -28.60 -24.02 -22.88
N SER A 477 -29.05 -22.92 -23.48
CA SER A 477 -30.38 -22.81 -24.12
C SER A 477 -30.40 -23.04 -25.64
N THR A 478 -29.26 -23.38 -26.26
CA THR A 478 -29.20 -23.81 -27.67
C THR A 478 -29.07 -25.32 -27.80
N ASP A 479 -30.03 -26.08 -27.29
CA ASP A 479 -30.37 -27.38 -27.88
C ASP A 479 -31.85 -27.73 -27.59
N ALA A 480 -32.52 -28.26 -28.61
CA ALA A 480 -33.98 -28.41 -28.68
C ALA A 480 -34.55 -29.48 -27.72
N PRO A 481 -35.88 -29.49 -27.44
CA PRO A 481 -36.43 -30.11 -26.24
C PRO A 481 -36.69 -31.60 -26.42
N LYS A 482 -36.38 -32.41 -25.40
CA LYS A 482 -37.00 -33.73 -25.21
C LYS A 482 -37.46 -33.93 -23.78
N SER A 483 -38.70 -34.37 -23.71
CA SER A 483 -39.48 -34.81 -22.56
C SER A 483 -38.74 -35.77 -21.62
N SER A 484 -38.94 -35.61 -20.31
CA SER A 484 -39.60 -36.61 -19.47
C SER A 484 -39.62 -36.20 -18.00
N LEU A 485 -40.75 -36.48 -17.36
CA LEU A 485 -41.02 -36.37 -15.94
C LEU A 485 -40.00 -37.17 -15.10
N ARG A 486 -39.60 -36.65 -13.93
CA ARG A 486 -39.76 -37.27 -12.58
C ARG A 486 -38.67 -36.79 -11.60
N GLY A 487 -39.11 -36.38 -10.40
CA GLY A 487 -38.29 -36.44 -9.18
C GLY A 487 -38.07 -35.11 -8.46
N GLU A 488 -38.97 -34.81 -7.52
CA GLU A 488 -38.84 -33.73 -6.54
C GLU A 488 -37.54 -33.85 -5.72
N LYS A 489 -36.81 -32.74 -5.58
CA LYS A 489 -35.91 -32.46 -4.46
C LYS A 489 -36.06 -31.00 -4.08
N GLU A 490 -36.35 -30.76 -2.80
CA GLU A 490 -36.59 -29.46 -2.19
C GLU A 490 -35.44 -28.46 -2.43
N PRO A 491 -35.73 -27.18 -2.72
CA PRO A 491 -34.72 -26.14 -2.77
C PRO A 491 -34.29 -25.69 -1.34
N PRO A 492 -33.01 -25.36 -1.11
CA PRO A 492 -32.57 -24.77 0.14
C PRO A 492 -33.16 -23.36 0.32
N LYS A 493 -33.54 -23.02 1.56
CA LYS A 493 -34.15 -21.76 1.98
C LYS A 493 -33.39 -20.54 1.44
N VAL A 494 -34.03 -19.80 0.52
CA VAL A 494 -33.62 -18.45 0.11
C VAL A 494 -34.30 -17.47 1.06
N GLU A 495 -33.50 -16.69 1.79
CA GLU A 495 -33.96 -15.60 2.65
C GLU A 495 -34.72 -14.56 1.81
N GLN A 496 -35.90 -14.17 2.27
CA GLN A 496 -36.83 -13.28 1.57
C GLN A 496 -36.24 -11.87 1.43
N THR A 497 -35.72 -11.53 0.26
CA THR A 497 -35.50 -10.15 -0.17
C THR A 497 -36.84 -9.53 -0.53
N THR A 498 -37.44 -8.77 0.38
CA THR A 498 -38.61 -7.94 0.06
C THR A 498 -38.17 -6.85 -0.92
N VAL A 499 -38.59 -6.97 -2.17
CA VAL A 499 -38.39 -5.95 -3.20
C VAL A 499 -39.20 -4.71 -2.80
N VAL A 500 -38.51 -3.66 -2.37
CA VAL A 500 -39.14 -2.36 -2.14
C VAL A 500 -39.38 -1.72 -3.50
N THR A 501 -40.63 -1.69 -3.95
CA THR A 501 -41.04 -1.25 -5.30
C THR A 501 -41.18 0.26 -5.46
N SER A 502 -41.05 1.05 -4.39
CA SER A 502 -41.04 2.52 -4.48
C SER A 502 -40.27 3.20 -3.35
N TRP A 503 -39.60 4.31 -3.69
CA TRP A 503 -38.81 5.12 -2.77
C TRP A 503 -39.68 6.07 -1.94
N ALA A 504 -39.14 6.54 -0.80
CA ALA A 504 -39.69 7.70 -0.12
C ALA A 504 -39.64 8.92 -1.04
N LYS A 505 -40.74 9.69 -1.08
CA LYS A 505 -41.02 10.83 -2.00
C LYS A 505 -39.95 11.93 -2.03
N GLU A 506 -39.03 11.94 -1.09
CA GLU A 506 -37.97 12.96 -0.94
C GLU A 506 -36.76 12.72 -1.84
N PHE A 507 -36.63 11.53 -2.45
CA PHE A 507 -35.51 11.13 -3.30
C PHE A 507 -35.98 10.46 -4.60
N ASP A 508 -36.80 11.19 -5.36
CA ASP A 508 -37.02 10.87 -6.77
C ASP A 508 -35.71 11.13 -7.55
N LEU A 509 -35.02 10.04 -7.89
CA LEU A 509 -33.78 10.00 -8.66
C LEU A 509 -34.03 9.85 -10.17
N ASP A 510 -35.29 9.73 -10.60
CA ASP A 510 -35.62 9.41 -11.99
C ASP A 510 -35.14 10.51 -12.96
N GLY A 511 -35.08 11.77 -12.49
CA GLY A 511 -34.47 12.89 -13.22
C GLY A 511 -32.94 12.97 -13.19
N LEU A 512 -32.26 12.18 -12.34
CA LEU A 512 -30.79 12.19 -12.21
C LEU A 512 -30.14 11.13 -13.11
N LEU A 513 -30.84 10.02 -13.37
CA LEU A 513 -30.31 8.85 -14.08
C LEU A 513 -31.00 8.59 -15.44
N GLY A 514 -32.19 9.14 -15.69
CA GLY A 514 -32.83 9.13 -17.00
C GLY A 514 -32.19 10.15 -17.96
N ASP A 515 -31.84 9.68 -19.17
CA ASP A 515 -31.37 10.42 -20.35
C ASP A 515 -30.06 11.25 -20.27
N ASN A 516 -29.52 11.55 -19.09
CA ASN A 516 -28.35 12.45 -18.98
C ASN A 516 -26.98 11.78 -19.18
N PHE A 517 -26.88 10.45 -19.18
CA PHE A 517 -25.59 9.75 -19.29
C PHE A 517 -25.31 9.16 -20.68
N GLY A 518 -26.27 9.18 -21.60
CA GLY A 518 -26.07 8.74 -23.00
C GLY A 518 -25.52 7.32 -23.13
N LEU A 519 -25.87 6.47 -22.17
CA LEU A 519 -25.56 5.04 -22.11
C LEU A 519 -26.70 4.29 -22.80
N GLU A 520 -26.78 4.39 -24.12
CA GLU A 520 -27.46 3.39 -24.96
C GLU A 520 -26.49 2.25 -25.29
#